data_AF-A0A1G5F2I8-F1
#
_entry.id   AF-A0A1G5F2I8-F1
#
_cell.length_a   1.000
_cell.length_b   1.000
_cell.length_c   1.000
_cell.angle_alpha   90.00
_cell.angle_beta   90.00
_cell.angle_gamma   90.00
#
_symmetry.space_group_name_H-M   'P 1'
#
loop_
_entity.id
_entity.type
_entity.pdbx_description
1 polymer ?
#
loop_
_entity_poly.entity_id
_entity_poly.type
_entity_poly.pdbx_seq_one_letter_code
_entity_poly.pdbx_strand_id
1 'polypeptide(L)'
;MAKINDEDMELIMKADREDVIQKMLNDRLYCLIKLPKIKPDNIIGDISSTIFVSNMNGYLVTSLAIRDIGSKSLYEECEYYLCIYFKRGFEEKEIFQTQPCSKIQSIGEFSYPTVDELIGFLKGKELVALENYMSYGNREALKTKMFLKEALLIWENRENEFVIREEQCEVRIYLTGIAGECSYVSNHLIPIDVRKLKLEQTILRILRKKSRNNFPEDYYSVEYETCSETVQAVNFTTRFHSNTAWEADPINYVYVRISAFVLPGKATVDEYENAPKKQITSDIAGNKYMIDSIHFNSDIFDDVAEFGEFMDVYFYYFGYD
;
A
#
# COMPACT_ATOMS: atom_id res chain seq x y z
N MET A 1 5.64 -22.76 15.27
CA MET A 1 5.34 -22.24 13.93
C MET A 1 3.94 -21.67 13.96
N ALA A 2 3.77 -20.35 13.80
CA ALA A 2 2.43 -19.77 13.78
C ALA A 2 1.69 -20.35 12.59
N LYS A 3 0.43 -20.75 12.78
CA LYS A 3 -0.43 -20.94 11.64
C LYS A 3 -0.69 -19.56 11.09
N ILE A 4 -0.11 -19.25 9.93
CA ILE A 4 -0.68 -18.23 9.04
C ILE A 4 -2.13 -18.66 8.90
N ASN A 5 -3.06 -17.87 9.45
CA ASN A 5 -4.48 -18.13 9.24
C ASN A 5 -4.71 -17.94 7.73
N ASP A 6 -5.64 -18.71 7.14
CA ASP A 6 -6.03 -18.68 5.71
C ASP A 6 -6.67 -17.34 5.26
N GLU A 7 -6.24 -16.23 5.85
CA GLU A 7 -6.96 -14.97 6.00
C GLU A 7 -5.99 -13.78 6.20
N ASP A 8 -4.67 -13.94 6.07
CA ASP A 8 -3.73 -12.83 6.21
C ASP A 8 -3.62 -11.96 4.94
N MET A 9 -3.46 -10.64 5.15
CA MET A 9 -3.20 -9.65 4.11
C MET A 9 -1.90 -8.91 4.40
N GLU A 10 -1.01 -8.84 3.40
CA GLU A 10 0.17 -7.98 3.46
C GLU A 10 -0.14 -6.59 2.89
N LEU A 11 0.30 -5.55 3.60
CA LEU A 11 0.42 -4.17 3.11
C LEU A 11 1.91 -3.90 2.85
N ILE A 12 2.29 -3.64 1.60
CA ILE A 12 3.69 -3.53 1.18
C ILE A 12 3.95 -2.12 0.65
N MET A 13 4.83 -1.38 1.30
CA MET A 13 5.29 -0.07 0.83
C MET A 13 6.76 -0.15 0.44
N LYS A 14 7.08 0.19 -0.82
CA LYS A 14 8.47 0.31 -1.26
C LYS A 14 9.15 1.43 -0.49
N ALA A 15 10.37 1.17 -0.05
CA ALA A 15 11.08 2.12 0.82
C ALA A 15 11.86 3.20 0.05
N ASP A 16 11.62 3.33 -1.26
CA ASP A 16 12.10 4.42 -2.10
C ASP A 16 11.24 5.70 -1.98
N ARG A 17 10.20 5.67 -1.14
CA ARG A 17 9.33 6.80 -0.79
C ARG A 17 9.89 7.58 0.41
N GLU A 18 11.07 8.16 0.24
CA GLU A 18 11.82 8.83 1.31
C GLU A 18 11.01 9.95 2.01
N ASP A 19 10.26 10.74 1.23
CA ASP A 19 9.39 11.81 1.73
C ASP A 19 8.25 11.29 2.63
N VAL A 20 7.68 10.15 2.26
CA VAL A 20 6.65 9.46 3.05
C VAL A 20 7.25 8.89 4.33
N ILE A 21 8.43 8.26 4.27
CA ILE A 21 9.12 7.71 5.45
C ILE A 21 9.51 8.84 6.41
N GLN A 22 9.99 9.96 5.90
CA GLN A 22 10.33 11.13 6.69
C GLN A 22 9.10 11.67 7.43
N LYS A 23 7.98 11.88 6.72
CA LYS A 23 6.71 12.31 7.34
C LYS A 23 6.18 11.29 8.33
N MET A 24 6.33 10.00 8.02
CA MET A 24 5.98 8.91 8.91
C MET A 24 6.78 9.02 10.23
N LEU A 25 8.08 9.31 10.21
CA LEU A 25 8.92 9.13 11.40
C LEU A 25 9.31 10.41 12.15
N ASN A 26 9.29 11.58 11.50
CA ASN A 26 9.81 12.84 12.06
C ASN A 26 9.30 13.20 13.46
N ASP A 27 8.03 12.92 13.72
CA ASP A 27 7.38 13.24 14.99
C ASP A 27 7.12 11.99 15.84
N ARG A 28 7.70 10.83 15.54
CA ARG A 28 7.43 9.58 16.29
C ARG A 28 8.68 8.95 16.87
N LEU A 29 8.50 8.27 18.00
CA LEU A 29 9.48 7.32 18.49
C LEU A 29 9.43 6.05 17.64
N TYR A 30 10.60 5.57 17.21
CA TYR A 30 10.74 4.31 16.50
C TYR A 30 12.05 3.61 16.86
N CYS A 31 12.10 2.30 16.61
CA CYS A 31 13.32 1.53 16.69
C CYS A 31 13.36 0.48 15.57
N LEU A 32 14.58 0.11 15.19
CA LEU A 32 14.84 -1.01 14.32
C LEU A 32 15.24 -2.20 15.20
N ILE A 33 14.58 -3.33 14.99
CA ILE A 33 14.88 -4.57 15.70
C ILE A 33 15.39 -5.59 14.69
N LYS A 34 16.56 -6.15 14.99
CA LYS A 34 17.07 -7.32 14.30
C LYS A 34 16.79 -8.56 15.15
N LEU A 35 16.05 -9.51 14.59
CA LEU A 35 15.74 -10.80 15.18
C LEU A 35 16.41 -11.92 14.38
N PRO A 36 16.64 -13.10 15.00
CA PRO A 36 17.03 -14.28 14.24
C PRO A 36 15.95 -14.65 13.22
N LYS A 37 16.38 -15.17 12.08
CA LYS A 37 15.49 -15.68 11.03
C LYS A 37 14.47 -16.69 11.58
N ILE A 38 14.95 -17.65 12.38
CA ILE A 38 14.10 -18.61 13.08
C ILE A 38 13.86 -18.08 14.50
N LYS A 39 12.63 -17.65 14.78
CA LYS A 39 12.24 -17.11 16.08
C LYS A 39 11.76 -18.25 16.99
N PRO A 40 12.07 -18.19 18.29
CA PRO A 40 11.50 -19.12 19.26
C PRO A 40 9.96 -19.05 19.28
N ASP A 41 9.28 -20.18 19.47
CA ASP A 41 7.82 -20.27 19.44
C ASP A 41 7.13 -19.35 20.46
N ASN A 42 7.79 -18.98 21.56
CA ASN A 42 7.26 -18.09 22.60
C ASN A 42 7.36 -16.59 22.27
N ILE A 43 7.94 -16.24 21.12
CA ILE A 43 8.06 -14.86 20.62
C ILE A 43 6.99 -14.58 19.57
N ILE A 44 6.67 -15.56 18.73
CA ILE A 44 5.63 -15.43 17.72
C ILE A 44 4.28 -15.49 18.44
N GLY A 45 3.51 -14.39 18.38
CA GLY A 45 2.16 -14.38 18.95
C GLY A 45 1.25 -15.40 18.27
N ASP A 46 0.21 -15.84 18.96
CA ASP A 46 -0.80 -16.77 18.39
C ASP A 46 -1.59 -16.15 17.22
N ILE A 47 -1.51 -14.84 17.04
CA ILE A 47 -2.16 -14.08 15.97
C ILE A 47 -1.05 -13.52 15.07
N SER A 48 -1.08 -13.94 13.81
CA SER A 48 -0.08 -13.66 12.77
C SER A 48 0.22 -12.18 12.54
N SER A 49 -0.73 -11.28 12.78
CA SER A 49 -0.60 -9.86 12.40
C SER A 49 0.52 -9.13 13.13
N THR A 50 1.04 -9.67 14.25
CA THR A 50 2.11 -9.02 14.99
C THR A 50 2.92 -10.03 15.80
N ILE A 51 4.18 -10.24 15.40
CA ILE A 51 5.19 -10.95 16.22
C ILE A 51 5.33 -10.27 17.60
N PHE A 52 4.85 -9.04 17.73
CA PHE A 52 5.16 -8.14 18.82
C PHE A 52 4.00 -7.74 19.73
N VAL A 53 2.72 -7.84 19.37
CA VAL A 53 1.63 -7.26 20.20
C VAL A 53 1.48 -7.95 21.54
N SER A 54 1.73 -9.26 21.62
CA SER A 54 1.75 -9.99 22.89
C SER A 54 2.98 -9.68 23.75
N ASN A 55 4.00 -9.06 23.16
CA ASN A 55 5.34 -8.88 23.74
C ASN A 55 5.85 -7.43 23.61
N MET A 56 5.01 -6.44 23.39
CA MET A 56 5.43 -5.04 23.36
C MET A 56 4.46 -4.18 24.15
N ASN A 57 4.96 -3.08 24.69
CA ASN A 57 4.18 -2.16 25.50
C ASN A 57 2.94 -1.67 24.72
N GLY A 58 1.85 -1.34 25.42
CA GLY A 58 0.58 -0.88 24.84
C GLY A 58 0.64 0.46 24.09
N TYR A 59 1.84 1.00 23.86
CA TYR A 59 2.10 2.21 23.07
C TYR A 59 2.64 1.92 21.65
N LEU A 60 2.83 0.64 21.28
CA LEU A 60 3.20 0.26 19.91
C LEU A 60 2.01 0.55 18.98
N VAL A 61 2.25 1.35 17.93
CA VAL A 61 1.27 1.62 16.87
C VAL A 61 1.28 0.48 15.87
N THR A 62 2.45 0.20 15.31
CA THR A 62 2.62 -0.80 14.26
C THR A 62 4.05 -1.31 14.20
N SER A 63 4.22 -2.50 13.64
CA SER A 63 5.51 -3.09 13.30
C SER A 63 5.54 -3.46 11.83
N LEU A 64 6.55 -2.96 11.13
CA LEU A 64 6.76 -3.23 9.70
C LEU A 64 7.96 -4.16 9.55
N ALA A 65 7.76 -5.33 8.97
CA ALA A 65 8.85 -6.19 8.55
C ALA A 65 9.61 -5.52 7.39
N ILE A 66 10.92 -5.72 7.34
CA ILE A 66 11.79 -5.16 6.31
C ILE A 66 12.40 -6.32 5.54
N ARG A 67 12.18 -6.34 4.23
CA ARG A 67 12.75 -7.34 3.31
C ARG A 67 13.19 -6.69 2.01
N ASP A 68 14.00 -7.40 1.23
CA ASP A 68 14.38 -6.92 -0.11
C ASP A 68 13.16 -6.91 -1.04
N ILE A 69 13.13 -5.96 -1.98
CA ILE A 69 11.99 -5.78 -2.89
C ILE A 69 11.68 -7.08 -3.64
N GLY A 70 10.42 -7.51 -3.61
CA GLY A 70 9.95 -8.72 -4.29
C GLY A 70 10.31 -10.03 -3.58
N SER A 71 10.89 -9.97 -2.38
CA SER A 71 11.12 -11.14 -1.53
C SER A 71 9.79 -11.78 -1.13
N LYS A 72 9.75 -13.11 -1.13
CA LYS A 72 8.61 -13.90 -0.63
C LYS A 72 8.81 -14.40 0.80
N SER A 73 9.74 -13.77 1.53
CA SER A 73 10.00 -14.15 2.92
C SER A 73 8.74 -13.92 3.73
N LEU A 74 8.33 -14.94 4.50
CA LEU A 74 7.20 -14.82 5.41
C LEU A 74 7.49 -13.70 6.41
N TYR A 75 6.45 -12.99 6.83
CA TYR A 75 6.57 -11.89 7.80
C TYR A 75 7.36 -12.33 9.05
N GLU A 76 7.09 -13.53 9.56
CA GLU A 76 7.76 -14.12 10.74
C GLU A 76 9.20 -14.59 10.49
N GLU A 77 9.63 -14.72 9.24
CA GLU A 77 10.99 -15.11 8.88
C GLU A 77 11.90 -13.91 8.60
N CYS A 78 11.34 -12.70 8.52
CA CYS A 78 12.11 -11.49 8.31
C CYS A 78 13.08 -11.26 9.49
N GLU A 79 14.28 -10.76 9.21
CA GLU A 79 15.26 -10.50 10.28
C GLU A 79 15.09 -9.08 10.85
N TYR A 80 14.57 -8.15 10.07
CA TYR A 80 14.49 -6.75 10.44
C TYR A 80 13.05 -6.27 10.55
N TYR A 81 12.76 -5.50 11.60
CA TYR A 81 11.46 -4.91 11.85
C TYR A 81 11.59 -3.46 12.32
N LEU A 82 10.86 -2.55 11.69
CA LEU A 82 10.68 -1.18 12.14
C LEU A 82 9.46 -1.12 13.06
N CYS A 83 9.66 -0.78 14.32
CA CYS A 83 8.59 -0.61 15.30
C CYS A 83 8.34 0.88 15.54
N ILE A 84 7.08 1.31 15.37
CA ILE A 84 6.67 2.71 15.46
C ILE A 84 5.72 2.88 16.65
N TYR A 85 5.92 3.91 17.47
CA TYR A 85 5.19 4.15 18.72
C TYR A 85 4.39 5.47 18.68
N PHE A 86 3.35 5.58 19.53
CA PHE A 86 2.39 6.70 19.53
C PHE A 86 2.99 8.05 19.96
N LYS A 87 4.01 8.08 20.82
CA LYS A 87 4.45 9.33 21.46
C LYS A 87 5.30 10.19 20.53
N ARG A 88 4.92 11.48 20.43
CA ARG A 88 5.64 12.56 19.76
C ARG A 88 6.49 13.38 20.75
N GLY A 89 7.68 13.81 20.35
CA GLY A 89 8.40 14.93 20.97
C GLY A 89 8.93 14.77 22.41
N PHE A 90 9.58 13.66 22.76
CA PHE A 90 10.25 13.53 24.07
C PHE A 90 11.75 13.29 23.91
N GLU A 91 12.55 14.03 24.68
CA GLU A 91 14.02 13.99 24.71
C GLU A 91 14.59 12.72 25.39
N GLU A 92 13.76 11.83 25.91
CA GLU A 92 14.21 10.75 26.79
C GLU A 92 14.25 9.38 26.12
N LYS A 93 15.48 8.88 25.93
CA LYS A 93 15.81 7.47 25.69
C LYS A 93 15.24 6.51 26.76
N GLU A 94 14.75 7.02 27.89
CA GLU A 94 14.30 6.24 29.06
C GLU A 94 13.03 5.39 28.78
N ILE A 95 12.19 5.76 27.81
CA ILE A 95 11.01 4.94 27.45
C ILE A 95 11.42 3.65 26.73
N PHE A 96 12.48 3.68 25.93
CA PHE A 96 13.07 2.47 25.36
C PHE A 96 13.82 1.62 26.40
N GLN A 97 14.16 2.21 27.54
CA GLN A 97 14.79 1.52 28.67
C GLN A 97 13.77 0.95 29.66
N THR A 98 12.52 1.44 29.66
CA THR A 98 11.45 1.01 30.57
C THR A 98 10.51 -0.07 29.98
N GLN A 99 11.06 -0.88 29.06
CA GLN A 99 10.65 -2.24 28.63
C GLN A 99 10.01 -2.37 27.23
N PRO A 100 10.83 -2.56 26.18
CA PRO A 100 10.59 -3.66 25.24
C PRO A 100 10.49 -4.96 26.04
N CYS A 101 9.59 -5.90 25.71
CA CYS A 101 9.50 -7.14 26.47
C CYS A 101 10.87 -7.81 26.58
N SER A 102 11.27 -8.16 27.80
CA SER A 102 12.53 -8.83 28.10
C SER A 102 12.79 -10.05 27.21
N LYS A 103 11.72 -10.71 26.75
CA LYS A 103 11.81 -11.81 25.79
C LYS A 103 12.40 -11.37 24.45
N ILE A 104 11.97 -10.25 23.88
CA ILE A 104 12.50 -9.75 22.59
C ILE A 104 13.95 -9.28 22.78
N GLN A 105 14.24 -8.58 23.88
CA GLN A 105 15.62 -8.17 24.21
C GLN A 105 16.58 -9.35 24.37
N SER A 106 16.09 -10.49 24.86
CA SER A 106 16.93 -11.67 25.05
C SER A 106 17.37 -12.36 23.74
N ILE A 107 16.72 -12.04 22.62
CA ILE A 107 16.98 -12.69 21.33
C ILE A 107 17.24 -11.70 20.17
N GLY A 108 17.08 -10.39 20.41
CA GLY A 108 17.06 -9.38 19.38
C GLY A 108 18.00 -8.22 19.67
N GLU A 109 18.55 -7.64 18.61
CA GLU A 109 19.37 -6.43 18.68
C GLU A 109 18.49 -5.22 18.37
N PHE A 110 18.51 -4.23 19.25
CA PHE A 110 17.78 -2.98 19.07
C PHE A 110 18.73 -1.88 18.60
N SER A 111 18.32 -1.15 17.58
CA SER A 111 18.99 0.07 17.13
C SER A 111 17.99 1.22 17.01
N TYR A 112 18.53 2.44 17.16
CA TYR A 112 17.77 3.69 17.16
C TYR A 112 18.39 4.61 16.12
N PRO A 113 18.29 4.28 14.82
CA PRO A 113 18.88 5.09 13.77
C PRO A 113 18.18 6.44 13.71
N THR A 114 18.89 7.46 13.22
CA THR A 114 18.26 8.68 12.70
C THR A 114 17.42 8.35 11.46
N VAL A 115 16.54 9.27 11.04
CA VAL A 115 15.69 9.03 9.87
C VAL A 115 16.54 8.84 8.62
N ASP A 116 17.60 9.63 8.46
CA ASP A 116 18.53 9.53 7.33
C ASP A 116 19.30 8.20 7.31
N GLU A 117 19.75 7.73 8.48
CA GLU A 117 20.40 6.43 8.62
C GLU A 117 19.44 5.29 8.24
N LEU A 118 18.19 5.38 8.67
CA LEU A 118 17.16 4.41 8.34
C LEU A 118 16.84 4.42 6.84
N ILE A 119 16.66 5.59 6.22
CA ILE A 119 16.45 5.73 4.77
C ILE A 119 17.64 5.10 4.01
N GLY A 120 18.87 5.36 4.47
CA GLY A 120 20.07 4.72 3.93
C GLY A 120 20.02 3.19 3.99
N PHE A 121 19.60 2.63 5.13
CA PHE A 121 19.44 1.19 5.33
C PHE A 121 18.32 0.58 4.47
N LEU A 122 17.25 1.33 4.21
CA LEU A 122 16.07 0.88 3.49
C LEU A 122 16.24 0.86 1.96
N LYS A 123 17.37 1.31 1.42
CA LYS A 123 17.63 1.28 -0.02
C LYS A 123 17.49 -0.13 -0.60
N GLY A 124 16.63 -0.28 -1.60
CA GLY A 124 16.33 -1.57 -2.24
C GLY A 124 15.43 -2.49 -1.42
N LYS A 125 14.77 -1.98 -0.38
CA LYS A 125 13.90 -2.74 0.53
C LYS A 125 12.44 -2.30 0.44
N GLU A 126 11.58 -3.13 1.00
CA GLU A 126 10.16 -2.86 1.19
C GLU A 126 9.80 -3.03 2.68
N LEU A 127 8.83 -2.24 3.11
CA LEU A 127 8.21 -2.28 4.42
C LEU A 127 6.90 -3.06 4.30
N VAL A 128 6.72 -4.09 5.11
CA VAL A 128 5.57 -4.98 5.07
C VAL A 128 4.85 -4.92 6.40
N ALA A 129 3.56 -4.56 6.41
CA ALA A 129 2.68 -4.80 7.55
C ALA A 129 1.86 -6.06 7.27
N LEU A 130 1.67 -6.91 8.28
CA LEU A 130 0.81 -8.08 8.20
C LEU A 130 -0.47 -7.81 8.98
N GLU A 131 -1.62 -7.97 8.33
CA GLU A 131 -2.92 -7.74 8.93
C GLU A 131 -3.77 -9.00 8.80
N ASN A 132 -4.37 -9.44 9.90
CA ASN A 132 -5.17 -10.67 9.94
C ASN A 132 -6.64 -10.37 9.60
N TYR A 133 -7.24 -11.11 8.66
CA TYR A 133 -8.71 -11.17 8.55
C TYR A 133 -9.24 -12.00 9.74
N MET A 134 -9.93 -11.35 10.65
CA MET A 134 -11.10 -11.98 11.30
C MET A 134 -12.33 -12.04 10.33
N SER A 135 -13.52 -12.44 10.77
CA SER A 135 -14.60 -12.91 9.88
C SER A 135 -15.82 -11.97 9.60
N TYR A 136 -15.71 -10.64 9.74
CA TYR A 136 -16.85 -9.70 9.54
C TYR A 136 -16.49 -8.37 8.85
N GLY A 137 -17.16 -7.99 7.76
CA GLY A 137 -17.06 -6.67 7.07
C GLY A 137 -16.01 -6.54 5.95
N ASN A 138 -15.96 -5.39 5.26
CA ASN A 138 -14.91 -5.05 4.28
C ASN A 138 -13.60 -4.68 4.99
N ARG A 139 -12.75 -5.69 5.20
CA ARG A 139 -11.57 -5.63 6.07
C ARG A 139 -10.36 -4.98 5.46
N GLU A 140 -10.17 -5.20 4.17
CA GLU A 140 -9.15 -4.49 3.41
C GLU A 140 -9.34 -2.98 3.63
N ALA A 141 -10.57 -2.46 3.50
CA ALA A 141 -10.86 -1.05 3.74
C ALA A 141 -10.52 -0.60 5.18
N LEU A 142 -10.90 -1.38 6.21
CA LEU A 142 -10.63 -1.02 7.61
C LEU A 142 -9.13 -1.01 7.93
N LYS A 143 -8.39 -2.02 7.45
CA LYS A 143 -6.96 -2.18 7.74
C LYS A 143 -6.12 -1.21 6.96
N THR A 144 -6.44 -0.98 5.70
CA THR A 144 -5.88 0.12 4.92
C THR A 144 -6.12 1.45 5.61
N LYS A 145 -7.34 1.70 6.12
CA LYS A 145 -7.65 2.91 6.89
C LYS A 145 -6.77 3.07 8.13
N MET A 146 -6.54 2.00 8.91
CA MET A 146 -5.62 2.04 10.05
C MET A 146 -4.18 2.33 9.62
N PHE A 147 -3.68 1.68 8.57
CA PHE A 147 -2.34 1.96 8.03
C PHE A 147 -2.20 3.41 7.58
N LEU A 148 -3.16 3.93 6.82
CA LEU A 148 -3.15 5.32 6.35
C LEU A 148 -3.23 6.33 7.50
N LYS A 149 -4.10 6.09 8.48
CA LYS A 149 -4.28 6.97 9.63
C LYS A 149 -3.10 6.90 10.59
N GLU A 150 -2.84 5.72 11.12
CA GLU A 150 -1.95 5.51 12.26
C GLU A 150 -0.51 5.35 11.82
N ALA A 151 -0.24 4.64 10.72
CA ALA A 151 1.12 4.42 10.24
C ALA A 151 1.60 5.53 9.30
N LEU A 152 0.76 6.10 8.44
CA LEU A 152 1.21 7.13 7.48
C LEU A 152 0.82 8.56 7.85
N LEU A 153 0.03 8.74 8.91
CA LEU A 153 -0.40 10.06 9.42
C LEU A 153 -1.06 10.92 8.33
N ILE A 154 -1.80 10.29 7.40
CA ILE A 154 -2.45 11.00 6.29
C ILE A 154 -3.46 12.04 6.79
N TRP A 155 -3.99 11.88 8.00
CA TRP A 155 -4.96 12.79 8.60
C TRP A 155 -4.35 13.81 9.57
N GLU A 156 -3.07 13.69 9.94
CA GLU A 156 -2.51 14.46 11.05
C GLU A 156 -1.46 15.46 10.57
N ASN A 157 -1.89 16.72 10.35
CA ASN A 157 -1.06 17.88 10.64
C ASN A 157 -1.68 18.60 11.86
N ARG A 158 -0.84 19.27 12.64
CA ARG A 158 -1.04 19.59 14.06
C ARG A 158 -2.31 20.41 14.42
N GLU A 159 -2.73 20.19 15.66
CA GLU A 159 -3.52 21.03 16.57
C GLU A 159 -5.00 21.32 16.28
N ASN A 160 -5.48 21.39 15.04
CA ASN A 160 -6.91 21.61 14.75
C ASN A 160 -7.41 20.64 13.66
N GLU A 161 -8.00 19.51 14.07
CA GLU A 161 -8.39 18.42 13.17
C GLU A 161 -9.79 18.61 12.56
N PHE A 162 -9.88 18.74 11.24
CA PHE A 162 -11.12 18.50 10.49
C PHE A 162 -10.80 17.79 9.16
N VAL A 163 -11.09 16.49 9.07
CA VAL A 163 -11.21 15.81 7.77
C VAL A 163 -12.59 16.18 7.22
N ILE A 164 -12.63 16.92 6.12
CA ILE A 164 -13.90 17.25 5.47
C ILE A 164 -14.36 16.10 4.58
N ARG A 165 -13.44 15.49 3.82
CA ARG A 165 -13.81 14.47 2.83
C ARG A 165 -12.80 13.35 2.70
N GLU A 166 -13.32 12.13 2.82
CA GLU A 166 -12.66 10.87 2.49
C GLU A 166 -13.35 10.29 1.26
N GLU A 167 -12.60 10.00 0.20
CA GLU A 167 -13.13 9.27 -0.95
C GLU A 167 -12.33 8.00 -1.22
N GLN A 168 -13.05 6.89 -1.32
CA GLN A 168 -12.52 5.58 -1.65
C GLN A 168 -12.97 5.22 -3.06
N CYS A 169 -12.00 5.09 -3.97
CA CYS A 169 -12.22 4.80 -5.37
C CYS A 169 -11.64 3.44 -5.72
N GLU A 170 -12.32 2.72 -6.60
CA GLU A 170 -11.87 1.42 -7.09
C GLU A 170 -11.67 1.43 -8.59
N VAL A 171 -10.44 1.15 -9.01
CA VAL A 171 -10.06 0.91 -10.40
C VAL A 171 -10.00 -0.59 -10.64
N ARG A 172 -10.86 -1.10 -11.53
CA ARG A 172 -10.84 -2.51 -11.97
C ARG A 172 -10.52 -2.57 -13.45
N ILE A 173 -9.43 -3.23 -13.79
CA ILE A 173 -8.98 -3.39 -15.16
C ILE A 173 -9.39 -4.77 -15.65
N TYR A 174 -10.18 -4.84 -16.71
CA TYR A 174 -10.55 -6.09 -17.36
C TYR A 174 -9.72 -6.30 -18.61
N LEU A 175 -9.17 -7.49 -18.72
CA LEU A 175 -8.21 -7.86 -19.74
C LEU A 175 -8.66 -9.11 -20.46
N THR A 176 -8.44 -9.16 -21.77
CA THR A 176 -8.68 -10.35 -22.58
C THR A 176 -7.33 -10.87 -23.10
N GLY A 177 -7.01 -12.14 -22.84
CA GLY A 177 -5.76 -12.73 -23.32
C GLY A 177 -5.75 -12.85 -24.85
N ILE A 178 -4.59 -12.61 -25.48
CA ILE A 178 -4.44 -12.74 -26.93
C ILE A 178 -4.01 -14.17 -27.29
N ALA A 179 -4.69 -14.82 -28.23
CA ALA A 179 -4.37 -16.17 -28.69
C ALA A 179 -2.95 -16.23 -29.27
N GLY A 180 -2.17 -17.24 -28.85
CA GLY A 180 -0.77 -17.41 -29.26
C GLY A 180 0.24 -16.50 -28.53
N GLU A 181 -0.22 -15.40 -27.91
CA GLU A 181 0.65 -14.47 -27.18
C GLU A 181 0.41 -14.47 -25.66
N CYS A 182 -0.68 -15.08 -25.20
CA CYS A 182 -0.96 -15.31 -23.79
C CYS A 182 -1.05 -16.81 -23.52
N SER A 183 -0.34 -17.30 -22.51
CA SER A 183 -0.35 -18.71 -22.11
C SER A 183 -1.60 -19.09 -21.31
N TYR A 184 -2.20 -18.16 -20.56
CA TYR A 184 -3.35 -18.41 -19.70
C TYR A 184 -4.64 -18.67 -20.50
N VAL A 185 -5.29 -19.82 -20.30
CA VAL A 185 -6.65 -20.11 -20.76
C VAL A 185 -7.49 -20.46 -19.55
N SER A 186 -8.62 -19.78 -19.37
CA SER A 186 -9.56 -20.07 -18.29
C SER A 186 -10.99 -19.83 -18.75
N ASN A 187 -11.90 -20.63 -18.19
CA ASN A 187 -13.35 -20.46 -18.35
C ASN A 187 -13.94 -19.57 -17.23
N HIS A 188 -13.09 -19.07 -16.34
CA HIS A 188 -13.46 -18.21 -15.21
C HIS A 188 -12.64 -16.92 -15.23
N LEU A 189 -13.21 -15.87 -14.64
CA LEU A 189 -12.50 -14.63 -14.36
C LEU A 189 -11.31 -14.94 -13.44
N ILE A 190 -10.10 -14.52 -13.84
CA ILE A 190 -8.88 -14.73 -13.05
C ILE A 190 -8.37 -13.39 -12.53
N PRO A 191 -8.25 -13.19 -11.21
CA PRO A 191 -7.49 -12.07 -10.67
C PRO A 191 -6.02 -12.25 -11.04
N ILE A 192 -5.39 -11.18 -11.52
CA ILE A 192 -3.95 -11.18 -11.79
C ILE A 192 -3.26 -10.10 -10.99
N ASP A 193 -1.99 -10.36 -10.69
CA ASP A 193 -1.14 -9.42 -9.99
C ASP A 193 -0.88 -8.18 -10.85
N VAL A 194 -1.59 -7.09 -10.54
CA VAL A 194 -1.55 -5.84 -11.30
C VAL A 194 -0.15 -5.23 -11.35
N ARG A 195 0.71 -5.51 -10.35
CA ARG A 195 2.12 -5.06 -10.29
C ARG A 195 2.96 -5.63 -11.42
N LYS A 196 2.52 -6.74 -12.01
CA LYS A 196 3.22 -7.38 -13.14
C LYS A 196 2.88 -6.74 -14.48
N LEU A 197 1.86 -5.89 -14.54
CA LEU A 197 1.40 -5.27 -15.77
C LEU A 197 2.09 -3.94 -16.02
N LYS A 198 2.53 -3.69 -17.27
CA LYS A 198 3.03 -2.35 -17.66
C LYS A 198 1.98 -1.24 -17.52
N LEU A 199 0.71 -1.61 -17.61
CA LEU A 199 -0.43 -0.70 -17.50
C LEU A 199 -0.53 -0.05 -16.12
N GLU A 200 -0.16 -0.76 -15.06
CA GLU A 200 -0.21 -0.25 -13.68
C GLU A 200 0.64 1.02 -13.53
N GLN A 201 1.89 1.00 -13.99
CA GLN A 201 2.76 2.18 -14.00
C GLN A 201 2.20 3.35 -14.81
N THR A 202 1.37 3.07 -15.81
CA THR A 202 0.72 4.11 -16.63
C THR A 202 -0.41 4.77 -15.86
N ILE A 203 -1.28 3.97 -15.24
CA ILE A 203 -2.39 4.46 -14.41
C ILE A 203 -1.84 5.25 -13.22
N LEU A 204 -0.84 4.74 -12.50
CA LEU A 204 -0.20 5.45 -11.39
C LEU A 204 0.39 6.79 -11.83
N ARG A 205 1.03 6.85 -13.00
CA ARG A 205 1.58 8.10 -13.54
C ARG A 205 0.49 9.11 -13.83
N ILE A 206 -0.65 8.67 -14.35
CA ILE A 206 -1.83 9.53 -14.56
C ILE A 206 -2.30 10.07 -13.20
N LEU A 207 -2.55 9.20 -12.23
CA LEU A 207 -3.03 9.59 -10.90
C LEU A 207 -2.09 10.62 -10.25
N ARG A 208 -0.78 10.31 -10.14
CA ARG A 208 0.24 11.25 -9.61
C ARG A 208 0.27 12.58 -10.34
N LYS A 209 0.22 12.55 -11.68
CA LYS A 209 0.30 13.78 -12.49
C LYS A 209 -0.93 14.64 -12.26
N LYS A 210 -2.12 14.04 -12.31
CA LYS A 210 -3.39 14.75 -12.20
C LYS A 210 -3.62 15.27 -10.79
N SER A 211 -3.34 14.48 -9.75
CA SER A 211 -3.41 14.93 -8.36
C SER A 211 -2.43 16.08 -8.10
N ARG A 212 -1.16 15.95 -8.51
CA ARG A 212 -0.15 17.01 -8.29
C ARG A 212 -0.46 18.30 -9.03
N ASN A 213 -1.01 18.20 -10.24
CA ASN A 213 -1.38 19.39 -11.03
C ASN A 213 -2.54 20.17 -10.41
N ASN A 214 -3.51 19.48 -9.81
CA ASN A 214 -4.67 20.11 -9.17
C ASN A 214 -4.38 20.52 -7.71
N PHE A 215 -3.44 19.85 -7.03
CA PHE A 215 -3.06 20.09 -5.63
C PHE A 215 -1.56 20.31 -5.45
N PRO A 216 -1.00 21.42 -5.96
CA PRO A 216 0.45 21.63 -5.95
C PRO A 216 0.99 22.00 -4.56
N GLU A 217 0.20 22.67 -3.72
CA GLU A 217 0.60 23.09 -2.38
C GLU A 217 0.62 21.89 -1.43
N ASP A 218 1.75 21.68 -0.75
CA ASP A 218 1.98 20.57 0.19
C ASP A 218 1.63 19.17 -0.34
N TYR A 219 1.74 18.99 -1.67
CA TYR A 219 1.44 17.75 -2.36
C TYR A 219 2.02 16.52 -1.64
N TYR A 220 1.14 15.58 -1.33
CA TYR A 220 1.52 14.32 -0.72
C TYR A 220 0.80 13.18 -1.41
N SER A 221 1.57 12.18 -1.82
CA SER A 221 1.01 10.92 -2.29
C SER A 221 1.86 9.74 -1.85
N VAL A 222 1.20 8.65 -1.51
CA VAL A 222 1.82 7.38 -1.16
C VAL A 222 1.27 6.28 -2.06
N GLU A 223 2.15 5.35 -2.40
CA GLU A 223 1.77 4.10 -3.05
C GLU A 223 2.24 2.92 -2.24
N TYR A 224 1.39 1.92 -2.21
CA TYR A 224 1.61 0.68 -1.49
C TYR A 224 0.74 -0.39 -2.14
N GLU A 225 1.01 -1.64 -1.79
CA GLU A 225 0.39 -2.80 -2.39
C GLU A 225 -0.39 -3.52 -1.29
N THR A 226 -1.60 -4.01 -1.61
CA THR A 226 -2.33 -4.95 -0.76
C THR A 226 -2.26 -6.33 -1.42
N CYS A 227 -1.80 -7.32 -0.67
CA CYS A 227 -1.66 -8.70 -1.15
C CYS A 227 -2.43 -9.63 -0.22
N SER A 228 -3.54 -10.19 -0.72
CA SER A 228 -4.24 -11.30 -0.09
C SER A 228 -4.09 -12.57 -0.93
N GLU A 229 -4.67 -13.68 -0.46
CA GLU A 229 -4.77 -14.92 -1.24
C GLU A 229 -5.57 -14.75 -2.54
N THR A 230 -6.51 -13.81 -2.55
CA THR A 230 -7.51 -13.70 -3.63
C THR A 230 -7.19 -12.60 -4.63
N VAL A 231 -6.66 -11.45 -4.17
CA VAL A 231 -6.39 -10.30 -5.03
C VAL A 231 -5.10 -9.61 -4.59
N GLN A 232 -4.24 -9.29 -5.56
CA GLN A 232 -3.16 -8.34 -5.38
C GLN A 232 -3.54 -7.02 -6.04
N ALA A 233 -3.54 -5.95 -5.24
CA ALA A 233 -3.88 -4.61 -5.68
C ALA A 233 -2.73 -3.63 -5.42
N VAL A 234 -2.69 -2.60 -6.23
CA VAL A 234 -1.82 -1.44 -6.04
C VAL A 234 -2.70 -0.28 -5.63
N ASN A 235 -2.28 0.41 -4.58
CA ASN A 235 -3.02 1.50 -3.98
C ASN A 235 -2.26 2.80 -4.17
N PHE A 236 -3.00 3.84 -4.51
CA PHE A 236 -2.52 5.22 -4.57
C PHE A 236 -3.35 6.04 -3.61
N THR A 237 -2.72 6.76 -2.69
CA THR A 237 -3.41 7.70 -1.82
C THR A 237 -2.79 9.07 -1.94
N THR A 238 -3.61 10.10 -2.12
CA THR A 238 -3.18 11.50 -2.14
C THR A 238 -4.01 12.30 -1.16
N ARG A 239 -3.41 13.30 -0.52
CA ARG A 239 -4.12 14.27 0.32
C ARG A 239 -3.83 15.69 -0.13
N PHE A 240 -4.73 16.60 0.20
CA PHE A 240 -4.57 18.04 -0.01
C PHE A 240 -5.40 18.81 1.01
N HIS A 241 -5.07 20.08 1.15
CA HIS A 241 -5.77 21.04 2.00
C HIS A 241 -6.86 21.72 1.18
N SER A 242 -8.11 21.71 1.67
CA SER A 242 -9.24 22.27 0.93
C SER A 242 -9.19 23.80 0.88
N ASN A 243 -8.72 24.43 1.96
CA ASN A 243 -8.49 25.87 2.01
C ASN A 243 -7.48 26.25 3.09
N THR A 244 -6.22 26.45 2.69
CA THR A 244 -5.11 26.84 3.58
C THR A 244 -5.28 28.23 4.19
N ALA A 245 -6.22 29.05 3.68
CA ALA A 245 -6.55 30.35 4.25
C ALA A 245 -7.56 30.27 5.40
N TRP A 246 -8.19 29.11 5.62
CA TRP A 246 -9.10 28.91 6.75
C TRP A 246 -8.31 28.51 8.00
N GLU A 247 -8.72 29.03 9.15
CA GLU A 247 -8.11 28.67 10.45
C GLU A 247 -8.23 27.16 10.75
N ALA A 248 -9.30 26.53 10.26
CA ALA A 248 -9.52 25.09 10.40
C ALA A 248 -8.74 24.23 9.39
N ASP A 249 -8.23 24.83 8.31
CA ASP A 249 -7.43 24.21 7.23
C ASP A 249 -7.69 22.70 6.98
N PRO A 250 -8.85 22.36 6.41
CA PRO A 250 -9.33 20.98 6.41
C PRO A 250 -8.60 20.09 5.41
N ILE A 251 -8.39 18.83 5.78
CA ILE A 251 -7.71 17.86 4.93
C ILE A 251 -8.74 17.00 4.19
N ASN A 252 -8.56 16.90 2.88
CA ASN A 252 -9.26 15.97 2.01
C ASN A 252 -8.28 14.90 1.51
N TYR A 253 -8.75 13.68 1.30
CA TYR A 253 -7.93 12.63 0.69
C TYR A 253 -8.71 11.70 -0.23
N VAL A 254 -7.99 11.24 -1.26
CA VAL A 254 -8.48 10.27 -2.25
C VAL A 254 -7.63 9.02 -2.13
N TYR A 255 -8.29 7.90 -1.88
CA TYR A 255 -7.72 6.56 -1.90
C TYR A 255 -8.20 5.85 -3.18
N VAL A 256 -7.26 5.39 -4.01
CA VAL A 256 -7.54 4.66 -5.25
C VAL A 256 -6.93 3.26 -5.15
N ARG A 257 -7.78 2.24 -5.18
CA ARG A 257 -7.38 0.82 -5.22
C ARG A 257 -7.43 0.31 -6.65
N ILE A 258 -6.31 -0.18 -7.18
CA ILE A 258 -6.17 -0.66 -8.56
C ILE A 258 -6.01 -2.18 -8.55
N SER A 259 -6.88 -2.87 -9.27
CA SER A 259 -6.84 -4.33 -9.45
C SER A 259 -7.06 -4.72 -10.91
N ALA A 260 -6.61 -5.89 -11.30
CA ALA A 260 -6.72 -6.38 -12.68
C ALA A 260 -7.26 -7.81 -12.73
N PHE A 261 -8.09 -8.08 -13.73
CA PHE A 261 -8.75 -9.36 -13.93
C PHE A 261 -8.68 -9.76 -15.41
N VAL A 262 -8.38 -11.03 -15.67
CA VAL A 262 -8.43 -11.62 -17.00
C VAL A 262 -9.80 -12.27 -17.20
N LEU A 263 -10.52 -11.82 -18.22
CA LEU A 263 -11.81 -12.33 -18.63
C LEU A 263 -11.71 -13.77 -19.17
N PRO A 264 -12.78 -14.58 -19.07
CA PRO A 264 -12.82 -15.91 -19.67
C PRO A 264 -12.59 -15.87 -21.20
N GLY A 265 -11.84 -16.84 -21.71
CA GLY A 265 -11.56 -16.97 -23.14
C GLY A 265 -10.33 -16.20 -23.63
N LYS A 266 -10.20 -16.05 -24.95
CA LYS A 266 -9.12 -15.32 -25.62
C LYS A 266 -9.65 -14.64 -26.88
N ALA A 267 -9.10 -13.46 -27.17
CA ALA A 267 -9.25 -12.83 -28.47
C ALA A 267 -8.28 -13.49 -29.47
N THR A 268 -8.77 -13.79 -30.65
CA THR A 268 -7.93 -14.15 -31.79
C THR A 268 -7.07 -12.96 -32.21
N VAL A 269 -5.98 -13.23 -32.93
CA VAL A 269 -5.12 -12.16 -33.48
C VAL A 269 -5.94 -11.26 -34.40
N ASP A 270 -6.82 -11.83 -35.23
CA ASP A 270 -7.69 -11.08 -36.14
C ASP A 270 -8.68 -10.17 -35.41
N GLU A 271 -9.30 -10.64 -34.32
CA GLU A 271 -10.21 -9.80 -33.51
C GLU A 271 -9.47 -8.62 -32.88
N TYR A 272 -8.25 -8.87 -32.37
CA TYR A 272 -7.40 -7.82 -31.85
C TYR A 272 -6.97 -6.82 -32.94
N GLU A 273 -6.53 -7.30 -34.10
CA GLU A 273 -6.04 -6.45 -35.19
C GLU A 273 -7.12 -5.57 -35.79
N ASN A 274 -8.39 -5.99 -35.68
CA ASN A 274 -9.54 -5.25 -36.19
C ASN A 274 -10.32 -4.50 -35.09
N ALA A 275 -9.86 -4.52 -33.84
CA ALA A 275 -10.51 -3.81 -32.74
C ALA A 275 -10.45 -2.28 -32.98
N PRO A 276 -11.56 -1.54 -32.77
CA PRO A 276 -11.66 -0.11 -33.03
C PRO A 276 -10.73 0.73 -32.13
N LYS A 277 -10.41 0.24 -30.92
CA LYS A 277 -9.44 0.84 -30.00
C LYS A 277 -8.39 -0.21 -29.64
N LYS A 278 -7.15 -0.02 -30.11
CA LYS A 278 -6.04 -0.95 -29.90
C LYS A 278 -5.25 -0.56 -28.66
N GLN A 279 -5.56 -1.17 -27.52
CA GLN A 279 -4.70 -1.05 -26.36
C GLN A 279 -4.32 -2.43 -25.83
N ILE A 280 -3.02 -2.69 -25.87
CA ILE A 280 -2.41 -3.89 -25.31
C ILE A 280 -1.62 -3.50 -24.08
N THR A 281 -1.71 -4.33 -23.07
CA THR A 281 -0.71 -4.40 -22.00
C THR A 281 0.04 -5.73 -22.06
N SER A 282 1.19 -5.77 -21.41
CA SER A 282 1.97 -7.00 -21.24
C SER A 282 2.33 -7.18 -19.78
N ASP A 283 2.40 -8.44 -19.35
CA ASP A 283 3.00 -8.76 -18.06
C ASP A 283 4.53 -8.92 -18.17
N ILE A 284 5.19 -9.02 -17.01
CA ILE A 284 6.65 -9.25 -16.93
C ILE A 284 7.11 -10.56 -17.56
N ALA A 285 6.21 -11.54 -17.74
CA ALA A 285 6.51 -12.81 -18.40
C ALA A 285 6.37 -12.72 -19.94
N GLY A 286 5.94 -11.56 -20.45
CA GLY A 286 5.75 -11.31 -21.87
C GLY A 286 4.37 -11.73 -22.41
N ASN A 287 3.44 -12.19 -21.56
CA ASN A 287 2.09 -12.46 -22.02
C ASN A 287 1.42 -11.15 -22.41
N LYS A 288 0.73 -11.13 -23.56
CA LYS A 288 0.00 -9.95 -24.04
C LYS A 288 -1.50 -10.08 -23.81
N TYR A 289 -2.08 -8.97 -23.39
CA TYR A 289 -3.50 -8.84 -23.08
C TYR A 289 -4.05 -7.61 -23.79
N MET A 290 -5.22 -7.75 -24.41
CA MET A 290 -6.03 -6.61 -24.82
C MET A 290 -6.71 -6.02 -23.58
N ILE A 291 -6.72 -4.69 -23.46
CA ILE A 291 -7.51 -4.01 -22.45
C ILE A 291 -8.96 -4.01 -22.94
N ASP A 292 -9.85 -4.68 -22.21
CA ASP A 292 -11.26 -4.76 -22.53
C ASP A 292 -11.98 -3.52 -22.01
N SER A 293 -11.73 -3.18 -20.73
CA SER A 293 -12.24 -1.98 -20.10
C SER A 293 -11.46 -1.62 -18.83
N ILE A 294 -11.50 -0.33 -18.48
CA ILE A 294 -11.02 0.20 -17.21
C ILE A 294 -12.23 0.77 -16.49
N HIS A 295 -12.59 0.21 -15.35
CA HIS A 295 -13.67 0.71 -14.52
C HIS A 295 -13.10 1.62 -13.44
N PHE A 296 -13.73 2.75 -13.17
CA PHE A 296 -13.52 3.58 -11.98
C PHE A 296 -14.85 3.71 -11.24
N ASN A 297 -14.99 3.07 -10.08
CA ASN A 297 -16.27 2.93 -9.38
C ASN A 297 -17.37 2.36 -10.31
N SER A 298 -18.30 3.22 -10.76
CA SER A 298 -19.38 2.90 -11.69
C SER A 298 -19.10 3.29 -13.14
N ASP A 299 -18.10 4.13 -13.39
CA ASP A 299 -17.73 4.59 -14.72
C ASP A 299 -16.88 3.56 -15.45
N ILE A 300 -17.07 3.43 -16.76
CA ILE A 300 -16.40 2.46 -17.63
C ILE A 300 -15.73 3.20 -18.77
N PHE A 301 -14.44 2.96 -18.96
CA PHE A 301 -13.63 3.54 -20.02
C PHE A 301 -13.08 2.43 -20.91
N ASP A 302 -13.09 2.66 -22.22
CA ASP A 302 -12.58 1.68 -23.18
C ASP A 302 -11.04 1.67 -23.21
N ASP A 303 -10.42 2.78 -22.82
CA ASP A 303 -8.96 2.94 -22.89
C ASP A 303 -8.39 3.88 -21.81
N VAL A 304 -7.06 3.84 -21.68
CA VAL A 304 -6.29 4.66 -20.73
C VAL A 304 -6.39 6.16 -21.01
N ALA A 305 -6.62 6.58 -22.26
CA ALA A 305 -6.70 8.00 -22.59
C ALA A 305 -8.01 8.59 -22.07
N GLU A 306 -9.14 7.92 -22.31
CA GLU A 306 -10.44 8.31 -21.77
C GLU A 306 -10.43 8.31 -20.23
N PHE A 307 -9.86 7.26 -19.61
CA PHE A 307 -9.65 7.24 -18.16
C PHE A 307 -8.82 8.45 -17.69
N GLY A 308 -7.76 8.80 -18.42
CA GLY A 308 -6.89 9.93 -18.08
C GLY A 308 -7.55 11.31 -18.21
N GLU A 309 -8.45 11.48 -19.18
CA GLU A 309 -9.28 12.68 -19.32
C GLU A 309 -10.27 12.80 -18.15
N PHE A 310 -10.94 11.71 -17.81
CA PHE A 310 -11.85 11.67 -16.67
C PHE A 310 -11.15 11.97 -15.34
N MET A 311 -9.95 11.43 -15.11
CA MET A 311 -9.16 11.72 -13.90
C MET A 311 -8.80 13.20 -13.75
N ASP A 312 -8.64 13.94 -14.85
CA ASP A 312 -8.41 15.39 -14.80
C ASP A 312 -9.61 16.11 -14.20
N VAL A 313 -10.78 15.78 -14.72
CA VAL A 313 -12.06 16.36 -14.31
C VAL A 313 -12.39 15.95 -12.87
N TYR A 314 -12.16 14.68 -12.52
CA TYR A 314 -12.39 14.16 -11.19
C TYR A 314 -11.59 14.91 -10.11
N PHE A 315 -10.27 15.03 -10.29
CA PHE A 315 -9.43 15.74 -9.32
C PHE A 315 -9.69 17.24 -9.30
N TYR A 316 -10.05 17.84 -10.44
CA TYR A 316 -10.51 19.22 -10.47
C TYR A 316 -11.74 19.38 -9.56
N TYR A 317 -12.83 18.66 -9.82
CA TYR A 317 -14.06 18.77 -9.01
C TYR A 317 -13.84 18.49 -7.53
N PHE A 318 -13.09 17.44 -7.21
CA PHE A 318 -12.81 17.07 -5.82
C PHE A 318 -12.03 18.17 -5.07
N GLY A 319 -11.32 19.03 -5.79
CA GLY A 319 -10.57 20.15 -5.25
C GLY A 319 -11.35 21.44 -4.97
N TYR A 320 -12.55 21.60 -5.54
CA TYR A 320 -13.36 22.82 -5.37
C TYR A 320 -14.44 22.71 -4.28
N ASP A 321 -14.65 21.54 -3.70
CA ASP A 321 -15.57 21.29 -2.58
C ASP A 321 -14.89 21.49 -1.21
#